data_AF-A0A940HZY8-F1
#
_entry.id   AF-A0A940HZY8-F1
#
_cell.length_a   1.000
_cell.length_b   1.000
_cell.length_c   1.000
_cell.angle_alpha   90.00
_cell.angle_beta   90.00
_cell.angle_gamma   90.00
#
_symmetry.space_group_name_H-M   'P 1'
#
loop_
_entity.id
_entity.type
_entity.pdbx_description
1 polymer ?
#
loop_
_entity_poly.entity_id
_entity_poly.type
_entity_poly.pdbx_seq_one_letter_code
_entity_poly.pdbx_strand_id
1 'polypeptide(L)'
;MRKSDVKREGMSVDFSQDLETLTRNLGEIVNTKTVIGDPVTVGEVTIVPVVTAAVAFGAGSGGAGVNGGGGAGGGLGLKPEAIVIIKGEEVNVFPIRNRTAIDKIADLLPDILSMIRDDKDR
;
A
#
# COMPACT_ATOMS: atom_id res chain seq x y z
N MET A 1 -47.31 34.88 -14.63
CA MET A 1 -46.09 34.46 -13.88
C MET A 1 -46.49 33.51 -12.76
N ARG A 2 -46.11 32.23 -12.84
CA ARG A 2 -45.86 31.39 -11.65
C ARG A 2 -45.01 30.16 -12.06
N LYS A 3 -43.75 30.26 -11.62
CA LYS A 3 -42.61 29.35 -11.51
C LYS A 3 -42.82 27.86 -11.84
N SER A 4 -42.18 27.46 -12.94
CA SER A 4 -41.27 26.29 -13.06
C SER A 4 -41.29 25.27 -11.92
N ASP A 5 -41.92 24.12 -12.17
CA ASP A 5 -41.74 22.88 -11.43
C ASP A 5 -40.32 22.34 -11.64
N VAL A 6 -39.42 22.73 -10.73
CA VAL A 6 -38.10 22.14 -10.58
C VAL A 6 -38.29 20.73 -10.01
N LYS A 7 -38.31 19.73 -10.88
CA LYS A 7 -38.25 18.31 -10.52
C LYS A 7 -36.91 18.04 -9.84
N ARG A 8 -36.91 18.01 -8.50
CA ARG A 8 -35.78 17.51 -7.71
C ARG A 8 -35.78 15.99 -7.82
N GLU A 9 -34.90 15.47 -8.65
CA GLU A 9 -34.56 14.05 -8.66
C GLU A 9 -33.83 13.75 -7.35
N GLY A 10 -34.56 13.22 -6.37
CA GLY A 10 -33.99 12.76 -5.12
C GLY A 10 -33.20 11.49 -5.40
N MET A 11 -31.90 11.50 -5.09
CA MET A 11 -31.07 10.30 -5.06
C MET A 11 -31.69 9.31 -4.08
N SER A 12 -32.37 8.28 -4.60
CA SER A 12 -32.83 7.15 -3.80
C SER A 12 -31.61 6.28 -3.49
N VAL A 13 -31.08 6.43 -2.28
CA VAL A 13 -30.11 5.49 -1.71
C VAL A 13 -30.89 4.21 -1.42
N ASP A 14 -30.78 3.23 -2.31
CA ASP A 14 -31.34 1.91 -2.08
C ASP A 14 -30.39 1.17 -1.13
N PHE A 15 -30.58 1.45 0.16
CA PHE A 15 -29.66 1.11 1.25
C PHE A 15 -29.24 -0.37 1.23
N SER A 16 -30.13 -1.28 0.82
CA SER A 16 -29.83 -2.71 0.72
C SER A 16 -28.87 -3.01 -0.42
N GLN A 17 -29.06 -2.40 -1.60
CA GLN A 17 -28.15 -2.57 -2.75
C GLN A 17 -26.80 -1.89 -2.51
N ASP A 18 -26.81 -0.72 -1.89
CA ASP A 18 -25.58 0.02 -1.55
C ASP A 18 -24.77 -0.74 -0.48
N LEU A 19 -25.42 -1.32 0.52
CA LEU A 19 -24.77 -2.12 1.55
C LEU A 19 -24.27 -3.46 1.00
N GLU A 20 -25.00 -4.08 0.08
CA GLU A 20 -24.55 -5.30 -0.62
C GLU A 20 -23.32 -5.02 -1.49
N THR A 21 -23.32 -3.90 -2.23
CA THR A 21 -22.18 -3.44 -3.03
C THR A 21 -20.97 -3.10 -2.16
N LEU A 22 -21.18 -2.40 -1.03
CA LEU A 22 -20.13 -2.11 -0.06
C LEU A 22 -19.58 -3.38 0.57
N THR A 23 -20.43 -4.33 0.97
CA THR A 23 -20.00 -5.59 1.60
C THR A 23 -19.20 -6.44 0.62
N ARG A 24 -19.63 -6.51 -0.64
CA ARG A 24 -18.94 -7.24 -1.70
C ARG A 24 -17.58 -6.61 -2.03
N ASN A 25 -17.52 -5.28 -2.13
CA ASN A 25 -16.27 -4.55 -2.30
C ASN A 25 -15.35 -4.69 -1.08
N LEU A 26 -15.88 -4.67 0.15
CA LEU A 26 -15.10 -4.93 1.37
C LEU A 26 -14.51 -6.35 1.35
N GLY A 27 -15.29 -7.36 0.92
CA GLY A 27 -14.82 -8.74 0.77
C GLY A 27 -13.64 -8.87 -0.21
N GLU A 28 -13.60 -8.05 -1.26
CA GLU A 28 -12.46 -7.99 -2.18
C GLU A 28 -11.26 -7.20 -1.61
N ILE A 29 -11.50 -6.25 -0.68
CA ILE A 29 -10.49 -5.42 -0.04
C ILE A 29 -9.80 -6.14 1.15
N VAL A 30 -10.42 -7.15 1.77
CA VAL A 30 -9.76 -8.06 2.74
C VAL A 30 -8.81 -9.03 2.00
N ASN A 31 -7.97 -8.48 1.12
CA ASN A 31 -6.95 -9.19 0.39
C ASN A 31 -5.61 -8.50 0.60
N THR A 32 -4.61 -9.34 0.82
CA THR A 32 -3.21 -8.94 0.85
C THR A 32 -2.73 -8.72 -0.57
N LYS A 33 -2.34 -7.49 -0.92
CA LYS A 33 -1.83 -7.12 -2.24
C LYS A 33 -0.35 -6.80 -2.17
N THR A 34 0.44 -7.37 -3.07
CA THR A 34 1.83 -6.95 -3.25
C THR A 34 1.86 -5.69 -4.10
N VAL A 35 2.50 -4.65 -3.57
CA VAL A 35 2.78 -3.37 -4.21
C VAL A 35 4.25 -3.36 -4.60
N ILE A 36 4.49 -3.15 -5.88
CA ILE A 36 5.82 -2.83 -6.40
C ILE A 36 5.92 -1.31 -6.34
N GLY A 37 6.84 -0.80 -5.53
CA GLY A 37 7.05 0.63 -5.41
C GLY A 37 7.86 1.18 -6.58
N ASP A 38 7.88 2.51 -6.68
CA ASP A 38 8.57 3.19 -7.76
C ASP A 38 10.09 2.92 -7.71
N PRO A 39 10.71 2.60 -8.86
CA PRO A 39 12.15 2.42 -8.93
C PRO A 39 12.91 3.69 -8.55
N VAL A 40 13.95 3.53 -7.73
CA VAL A 40 14.90 4.59 -7.41
C VAL A 40 16.24 4.24 -8.06
N THR A 41 16.66 5.06 -9.03
CA THR A 41 17.93 4.87 -9.75
C THR A 41 18.99 5.85 -9.26
N VAL A 42 20.17 5.33 -8.90
CA VAL A 42 21.35 6.11 -8.53
C VAL A 42 22.54 5.56 -9.31
N GLY A 43 23.07 6.35 -10.25
CA GLY A 43 24.08 5.88 -11.19
C GLY A 43 23.55 4.72 -12.04
N GLU A 44 24.27 3.59 -12.03
CA GLU A 44 23.89 2.37 -12.76
C GLU A 44 23.01 1.41 -11.93
N VAL A 45 22.72 1.75 -10.68
CA VAL A 45 21.98 0.90 -9.75
C VAL A 45 20.53 1.36 -9.67
N THR A 46 19.59 0.46 -9.98
CA THR A 46 18.15 0.67 -9.81
C THR A 46 17.60 -0.19 -8.69
N ILE A 47 16.92 0.43 -7.75
CA ILE A 47 16.36 -0.21 -6.55
C ILE A 47 14.83 -0.20 -6.68
N VAL A 48 14.20 -1.38 -6.61
CA VAL A 48 12.74 -1.53 -6.65
C VAL A 48 12.25 -2.14 -5.33
N PRO A 49 11.54 -1.38 -4.49
CA PRO A 49 11.01 -1.90 -3.23
C PRO A 49 9.75 -2.73 -3.47
N VAL A 50 9.65 -3.87 -2.78
CA VAL A 50 8.48 -4.76 -2.83
C VAL A 50 7.83 -4.80 -1.44
N VAL A 51 6.60 -4.32 -1.37
CA VAL A 51 5.85 -4.17 -0.11
C VAL A 51 4.52 -4.87 -0.23
N THR A 52 4.14 -5.63 0.79
CA THR A 52 2.84 -6.26 0.87
C THR A 52 1.91 -5.41 1.72
N ALA A 53 0.76 -5.02 1.16
CA ALA A 53 -0.28 -4.26 1.85
C ALA A 53 -1.46 -5.17 2.19
N ALA A 54 -1.98 -5.08 3.41
CA ALA A 54 -3.15 -5.81 3.87
C ALA A 54 -4.13 -4.83 4.52
N VAL A 55 -5.41 -4.95 4.19
CA VAL A 55 -6.48 -4.16 4.81
C VAL A 55 -7.41 -5.12 5.53
N ALA A 56 -7.79 -4.78 6.75
CA ALA A 56 -8.71 -5.58 7.55
C ALA A 56 -9.76 -4.67 8.19
N PHE A 57 -10.98 -5.19 8.33
CA PHE A 57 -12.09 -4.52 9.00
C PHE A 57 -12.72 -5.47 10.01
N GLY A 58 -13.22 -4.92 11.10
CA GLY A 58 -13.89 -5.68 12.15
C GLY A 58 -15.01 -4.86 12.76
N ALA A 59 -16.09 -5.53 13.12
CA ALA A 59 -17.19 -4.96 13.87
C ALA A 59 -17.51 -5.86 15.07
N GLY A 60 -18.03 -5.25 16.13
CA GLY A 60 -18.42 -5.96 17.35
C GLY A 60 -19.50 -5.19 18.11
N SER A 61 -20.25 -5.92 18.90
CA SER A 61 -21.25 -5.36 19.81
C SER A 61 -21.05 -5.91 21.22
N GLY A 62 -21.32 -5.11 22.24
CA GLY A 62 -21.20 -5.48 23.64
C GLY A 62 -22.32 -4.92 24.50
N GLY A 63 -22.77 -5.72 25.48
CA GLY A 63 -23.86 -5.41 26.40
C GLY A 63 -25.18 -6.10 26.04
N ALA A 64 -26.01 -6.38 27.06
CA ALA A 64 -27.33 -6.98 26.91
C ALA A 64 -28.45 -5.95 27.18
N GLY A 65 -29.50 -5.97 26.37
CA GLY A 65 -30.63 -5.03 26.47
C GLY A 65 -30.42 -3.69 25.75
N VAL A 66 -31.30 -2.72 26.00
CA VAL A 66 -31.36 -1.42 25.29
C VAL A 66 -30.14 -0.50 25.50
N ASN A 67 -29.22 -0.88 26.39
CA ASN A 67 -27.98 -0.15 26.66
C ASN A 67 -26.76 -0.76 25.95
N GLY A 68 -26.97 -1.76 25.09
CA GLY A 68 -25.89 -2.36 24.29
C GLY A 68 -25.32 -1.38 23.27
N GLY A 69 -23.98 -1.36 23.16
CA GLY A 69 -23.26 -0.53 22.20
C GLY A 69 -22.62 -1.38 21.10
N GLY A 70 -22.58 -0.85 19.89
CA GLY A 70 -21.86 -1.43 18.75
C GLY A 70 -20.71 -0.54 18.30
N GLY A 71 -19.67 -1.14 17.75
CA GLY A 71 -18.52 -0.45 17.17
C GLY A 71 -17.96 -1.19 15.97
N ALA A 72 -17.37 -0.45 15.04
CA ALA A 72 -16.64 -1.00 13.90
C ALA A 72 -15.34 -0.23 13.71
N GLY A 73 -14.35 -0.86 13.07
CA GLY A 73 -13.06 -0.28 12.77
C GLY A 73 -12.35 -1.06 11.67
N GLY A 74 -11.24 -0.51 11.21
CA GLY A 74 -10.36 -1.17 10.24
C GLY A 74 -8.92 -0.73 10.40
N GLY A 75 -8.03 -1.45 9.73
CA GLY A 75 -6.59 -1.20 9.76
C GLY A 75 -5.93 -1.52 8.42
N LEU A 76 -4.85 -0.80 8.14
CA LEU A 76 -3.93 -1.03 7.04
C LEU A 76 -2.59 -1.52 7.62
N GLY A 77 -2.12 -2.68 7.16
CA GLY A 77 -0.80 -3.21 7.45
C GLY A 77 0.08 -3.15 6.20
N LEU A 78 1.27 -2.57 6.33
CA LEU A 78 2.29 -2.59 5.28
C LEU A 78 3.47 -3.43 5.76
N LYS A 79 3.90 -4.39 4.95
CA LYS A 79 5.01 -5.29 5.25
C LYS A 79 6.02 -5.29 4.11
N PRO A 80 7.18 -4.65 4.28
CA PRO A 80 8.28 -4.76 3.32
C PRO A 80 8.77 -6.21 3.25
N GLU A 81 8.77 -6.81 2.06
CA GLU A 81 9.17 -8.21 1.89
C GLU A 81 10.53 -8.33 1.21
N ALA A 82 10.81 -7.51 0.20
CA ALA A 82 12.05 -7.57 -0.55
C ALA A 82 12.46 -6.24 -1.18
N ILE A 83 13.72 -6.16 -1.58
CA ILE A 83 14.30 -5.11 -2.43
C ILE A 83 14.91 -5.82 -3.64
N VAL A 84 14.53 -5.38 -4.83
CA VAL A 84 15.19 -5.80 -6.07
C VAL A 84 16.24 -4.75 -6.41
N ILE A 85 17.47 -5.18 -6.65
CA ILE A 85 18.58 -4.33 -7.09
C ILE A 85 18.98 -4.77 -8.48
N ILE A 86 18.96 -3.85 -9.43
CA ILE A 86 19.36 -4.05 -10.82
C ILE A 86 20.61 -3.20 -11.06
N LYS A 87 21.71 -3.82 -11.50
CA LYS A 87 22.95 -3.13 -11.88
C LYS A 87 23.40 -3.67 -13.23
N GLY A 88 23.21 -2.88 -14.29
CA GLY A 88 23.42 -3.35 -15.67
C GLY A 88 22.54 -4.57 -15.99
N GLU A 89 23.14 -5.70 -16.33
CA GLU A 89 22.45 -6.97 -16.62
C GLU A 89 22.22 -7.84 -15.36
N GLU A 90 22.78 -7.46 -14.21
CA GLU A 90 22.66 -8.22 -12.97
C GLU A 90 21.40 -7.83 -12.20
N VAL A 91 20.61 -8.83 -11.79
CA VAL A 91 19.39 -8.66 -10.99
C VAL A 91 19.50 -9.47 -9.70
N ASN A 92 19.48 -8.78 -8.57
CA ASN A 92 19.53 -9.38 -7.24
C ASN A 92 18.25 -9.07 -6.46
N VAL A 93 17.67 -10.08 -5.81
CA VAL A 93 16.49 -9.91 -4.94
C VAL A 93 16.87 -10.18 -3.49
N PHE A 94 16.72 -9.18 -2.64
CA PHE A 94 17.07 -9.25 -1.22
C PHE A 94 15.82 -9.25 -0.34
N PRO A 95 15.51 -10.34 0.37
CA PRO A 95 14.42 -10.35 1.33
C PRO A 95 14.77 -9.51 2.57
N ILE A 96 13.83 -8.67 3.03
CA ILE A 96 14.03 -7.75 4.18
C ILE A 96 14.02 -8.49 5.54
N ARG A 97 13.70 -9.79 5.53
CA ARG A 97 13.59 -10.62 6.74
C ARG A 97 14.93 -10.95 7.40
N ASN A 98 16.06 -10.65 6.74
CA ASN A 98 17.41 -10.84 7.27
C ASN A 98 18.12 -9.49 7.42
N ARG A 99 18.76 -9.23 8.57
CA ARG A 99 19.68 -8.07 8.76
C ARG A 99 20.75 -7.98 7.67
N THR A 100 21.11 -9.13 7.10
CA THR A 100 22.02 -9.29 5.95
C THR A 100 21.63 -8.48 4.71
N ALA A 101 20.34 -8.18 4.48
CA ALA A 101 19.94 -7.36 3.34
C ALA A 101 20.41 -5.91 3.48
N ILE A 102 20.37 -5.37 4.72
CA ILE A 102 20.88 -4.03 5.01
C ILE A 102 22.42 -4.04 4.94
N ASP A 103 23.06 -5.08 5.49
CA ASP A 103 24.52 -5.22 5.45
C ASP A 103 25.04 -5.29 4.01
N LYS A 104 24.38 -6.04 3.11
CA LYS A 104 24.77 -6.11 1.69
C LYS A 104 24.51 -4.82 0.91
N ILE A 105 23.44 -4.09 1.23
CA ILE A 105 23.24 -2.75 0.65
C ILE A 105 24.36 -1.83 1.11
N ALA A 106 24.77 -1.90 2.38
CA ALA A 106 25.88 -1.14 2.91
C ALA A 106 27.22 -1.51 2.26
N ASP A 107 27.42 -2.77 1.90
CA ASP A 107 28.60 -3.23 1.14
C ASP A 107 28.59 -2.74 -0.33
N LEU A 108 27.42 -2.46 -0.92
CA LEU A 108 27.28 -1.90 -2.27
C LEU A 108 27.35 -0.35 -2.32
N LEU A 109 27.05 0.34 -1.21
CA LEU A 109 27.17 1.79 -1.08
C LEU A 109 28.58 2.34 -1.41
N PRO A 110 29.72 1.73 -1.01
CA PRO A 110 31.04 2.26 -1.35
C PRO A 110 31.30 2.32 -2.86
N ASP A 111 30.76 1.38 -3.65
CA ASP A 111 30.88 1.39 -5.12
C ASP A 111 30.06 2.52 -5.79
N ILE A 112 28.96 2.94 -5.15
CA ILE A 112 28.13 4.08 -5.62
C ILE A 112 28.82 5.41 -5.29
N LEU A 113 29.48 5.48 -4.14
CA LEU A 113 30.22 6.68 -3.71
C LEU A 113 31.52 6.89 -4.48
N SER A 114 32.16 5.82 -4.97
CA SER A 114 33.36 5.91 -5.81
C SER A 114 33.05 6.47 -7.20
N MET A 115 31.92 6.11 -7.82
CA MET A 115 31.48 6.66 -9.11
C MET A 115 31.18 8.17 -9.07
N ILE A 116 30.79 8.72 -7.91
CA ILE A 116 30.52 10.16 -7.72
C ILE A 116 31.81 10.96 -7.47
N ARG A 117 32.87 10.32 -6.96
CA ARG A 117 34.16 11.00 -6.72
C ARG A 117 35.05 11.07 -7.96
N ASP A 118 34.94 10.11 -8.88
CA ASP A 118 35.78 10.08 -10.09
C ASP A 118 35.46 11.19 -11.12
N ASP A 119 34.33 11.88 -10.98
CA ASP A 119 33.97 13.02 -11.86
C ASP A 119 34.43 14.39 -11.33
N LYS A 120 35.19 14.43 -10.22
CA LYS A 120 35.67 15.69 -9.62
C LYS A 120 37.16 15.97 -9.79
N ASP A 121 37.91 15.04 -10.40
CA ASP A 121 39.36 15.17 -10.66
C ASP A 121 39.71 15.23 -12.18
N ARG A 122 38.77 15.66 -13.04
CA ARG A 122 39.05 16.03 -14.44
C ARG A 122 38.60 17.46 -14.77
#